data_AF-A0A3M0WDF4-F1
#
_entry.id   AF-A0A3M0WDF4-F1
#
_cell.length_a   1.000
_cell.length_b   1.000
_cell.length_c   1.000
_cell.angle_alpha   90.00
_cell.angle_beta   90.00
_cell.angle_gamma   90.00
#
_symmetry.space_group_name_H-M   'P 1'
#
loop_
_entity.id
_entity.type
_entity.pdbx_description
1 polymer ?
#
loop_
_entity_poly.entity_id
_entity_poly.type
_entity_poly.pdbx_seq_one_letter_code
_entity_poly.pdbx_strand_id
1 'polypeptide(L)'
;MGGVESFYKGGYSSFEPEGYGNFTGFKMTPKQFSKLGFPGHPARANQAAELASAARAGAKTFEVTFLSDETAQTAPVQMLKEIRALAKLTGIKPTFHGPLVDPAGFSQQGWTGEEGRAEAERKVVDALEKAHMIKPEGNIPVVFHAANGMPGVTYRPGEGEERFVEKRVPVVNADTGQVVTFVEEKEEFSPERVAKGKTKVSVDERIKEYNKIAWENNLNEVHNIHLRALEELSYGVRGNLPKVIESLSKEDVKEVDEIFGEKGGVSEVHLKHAGRLNKHSRELFRSTFEVAYRHSNPEQKKKLRNLALEWSKEKEKLEKEIGSSKNEYKKIFLDIGLQDKYLNKFFEITGGDSSGSKPPEIFQNVEKFAMDKAAETFGNAAAKAYKKFGKTMPIIAIENVWQELGFSRAEDMEALVKKSRKKFAESLVGQGMDKKRAEEIAEKHIGVNWDMGHLNIMRRHGFSKEDMIKETKKIAKYVKHLHITDNFGFSDSHLAPGMGNVPIKEILKELEKAGRLDEIHKIVEAGGIMGQFQKVPHHQLSLSAFGSPLYGMKAAPLWDNIGSYFSGYGETNPSVHHSMYGAGFSMLPAELGGQIGGERSRFSGTNMA
;
A
#
# COMPACT_ATOMS: atom_id res chain seq x y z
N MET A 1 -49.09 -45.79 -26.76
CA MET A 1 -48.73 -44.51 -26.12
C MET A 1 -48.58 -44.78 -24.63
N GLY A 2 -47.35 -45.03 -24.18
CA GLY A 2 -47.05 -45.25 -22.75
C GLY A 2 -46.68 -43.92 -22.10
N GLY A 3 -47.36 -43.59 -21.00
CA GLY A 3 -47.11 -42.37 -20.24
C GLY A 3 -45.72 -42.37 -19.62
N VAL A 4 -45.01 -41.26 -19.77
CA VAL A 4 -43.78 -40.99 -19.04
C VAL A 4 -44.21 -40.62 -17.62
N GLU A 5 -44.07 -41.57 -16.68
CA GLU A 5 -44.09 -41.26 -15.25
C GLU A 5 -43.00 -40.20 -14.99
N SER A 6 -43.42 -39.02 -14.53
CA SER A 6 -42.51 -37.97 -14.08
C SER A 6 -41.76 -38.48 -12.85
N PHE A 7 -40.57 -39.04 -13.06
CA PHE A 7 -39.59 -39.24 -12.01
C PHE A 7 -39.21 -37.86 -11.46
N TYR A 8 -39.73 -37.53 -10.28
CA TYR A 8 -39.21 -36.48 -9.42
C TYR A 8 -37.71 -36.77 -9.21
N LYS A 9 -36.82 -35.92 -9.72
CA LYS A 9 -35.35 -36.14 -9.71
C LYS A 9 -34.71 -36.19 -8.31
N GLY A 10 -35.52 -36.20 -7.24
CA GLY A 10 -35.08 -35.98 -5.87
C GLY A 10 -34.70 -34.52 -5.68
N GLY A 11 -35.18 -33.90 -4.60
CA GLY A 11 -34.63 -32.62 -4.16
C GLY A 11 -33.19 -32.83 -3.69
N TYR A 12 -32.36 -31.80 -3.83
CA TYR A 12 -31.00 -31.79 -3.29
C TYR A 12 -31.01 -32.13 -1.79
N SER A 13 -30.03 -32.91 -1.34
CA SER A 13 -29.94 -33.30 0.07
C SER A 13 -29.69 -32.06 0.93
N SER A 14 -30.48 -31.87 1.98
CA SER A 14 -30.25 -30.83 3.00
C SER A 14 -28.89 -30.99 3.71
N PHE A 15 -28.22 -32.14 3.57
CA PHE A 15 -26.88 -32.40 4.08
C PHE A 15 -25.77 -32.06 3.08
N GLU A 16 -26.08 -31.98 1.79
CA GLU A 16 -25.16 -31.68 0.68
C GLU A 16 -25.74 -30.59 -0.23
N PRO A 17 -25.66 -29.31 0.18
CA PRO A 17 -26.16 -28.18 -0.61
C PRO A 17 -25.29 -27.87 -1.84
N GLU A 18 -24.44 -28.80 -2.30
CA GLU A 18 -23.64 -28.61 -3.49
C GLU A 18 -24.56 -28.51 -4.72
N GLY A 19 -24.64 -27.31 -5.32
CA GLY A 19 -25.43 -27.03 -6.52
C GLY A 19 -26.70 -26.20 -6.32
N TYR A 20 -27.02 -25.75 -5.09
CA TYR A 20 -28.15 -24.85 -4.82
C TYR A 20 -27.73 -23.58 -4.07
N GLY A 21 -28.21 -22.43 -4.55
CA GLY A 21 -27.93 -21.12 -3.93
C GLY A 21 -26.46 -20.67 -4.07
N ASN A 22 -25.99 -19.87 -3.12
CA ASN A 22 -24.64 -19.30 -3.10
C ASN A 22 -23.70 -20.00 -2.11
N PHE A 23 -23.92 -21.30 -1.84
CA PHE A 23 -23.07 -22.06 -0.93
C PHE A 23 -21.64 -22.20 -1.47
N THR A 24 -20.66 -21.81 -0.67
CA THR A 24 -19.23 -21.79 -1.07
C THR A 24 -18.56 -23.16 -1.04
N GLY A 25 -19.24 -24.19 -0.51
CA GLY A 25 -18.63 -25.49 -0.27
C GLY A 25 -17.86 -25.58 1.06
N PHE A 26 -17.84 -24.53 1.88
CA PHE A 26 -17.23 -24.51 3.20
C PHE A 26 -18.28 -24.30 4.29
N LYS A 27 -18.42 -25.26 5.22
CA LYS A 27 -19.34 -25.14 6.36
C LYS A 27 -18.62 -24.55 7.55
N MET A 28 -19.03 -23.36 7.99
CA MET A 28 -18.46 -22.74 9.18
C MET A 28 -18.96 -23.40 10.47
N THR A 29 -18.11 -23.47 11.48
CA THR A 29 -18.51 -23.91 12.82
C THR A 29 -19.27 -22.79 13.56
N PRO A 30 -20.05 -23.10 14.62
CA PRO A 30 -20.70 -22.07 15.44
C PRO A 30 -19.71 -21.03 16.00
N LYS A 31 -18.50 -21.47 16.35
CA LYS A 31 -17.42 -20.58 16.83
C LYS A 31 -16.97 -19.61 15.72
N GLN A 32 -16.86 -20.10 14.49
CA GLN A 32 -16.51 -19.28 13.33
C GLN A 32 -17.62 -18.28 12.98
N PHE A 33 -18.90 -18.71 13.00
CA PHE A 33 -20.05 -17.80 12.82
C PHE A 33 -20.13 -16.70 13.87
N SER A 34 -19.73 -16.97 15.12
CA SER A 34 -19.69 -15.95 16.19
C SER A 34 -18.70 -14.80 15.93
N LYS A 35 -17.88 -14.92 14.90
CA LYS A 35 -16.86 -13.94 14.46
C LYS A 35 -17.08 -13.48 13.01
N LEU A 36 -18.18 -13.91 12.37
CA LEU A 36 -18.59 -13.46 11.05
C LEU A 36 -19.41 -12.17 11.19
N GLY A 37 -19.14 -11.22 10.30
CA GLY A 37 -19.80 -9.93 10.25
C GLY A 37 -19.82 -9.38 8.83
N PHE A 38 -20.17 -8.10 8.72
CA PHE A 38 -20.16 -7.32 7.49
C PHE A 38 -19.84 -5.86 7.83
N PRO A 39 -19.38 -5.06 6.86
CA PRO A 39 -18.98 -3.67 7.12
C PRO A 39 -20.17 -2.71 7.09
N GLY A 40 -20.00 -1.55 7.71
CA GLY A 40 -20.90 -0.42 7.49
C GLY A 40 -20.76 0.11 6.07
N HIS A 41 -21.81 0.75 5.55
CA HIS A 41 -21.73 1.36 4.23
C HIS A 41 -20.67 2.48 4.22
N PRO A 42 -19.64 2.43 3.33
CA PRO A 42 -18.50 3.36 3.39
C PRO A 42 -18.88 4.82 3.09
N ALA A 43 -19.89 5.04 2.24
CA ALA A 43 -20.40 6.38 1.93
C ALA A 43 -21.29 7.01 3.02
N ARG A 44 -21.56 6.32 4.14
CA ARG A 44 -22.41 6.84 5.21
C ARG A 44 -21.57 7.19 6.43
N ALA A 45 -21.53 8.45 6.81
CA ALA A 45 -20.82 8.86 8.03
C ALA A 45 -21.46 8.29 9.31
N ASN A 46 -22.79 8.08 9.33
CA ASN A 46 -23.52 7.59 10.49
C ASN A 46 -23.35 6.07 10.71
N GLN A 47 -22.16 5.66 11.13
CA GLN A 47 -21.82 4.26 11.39
C GLN A 47 -22.55 3.67 12.62
N ALA A 48 -23.08 4.51 13.52
CA ALA A 48 -23.92 4.04 14.64
C ALA A 48 -25.26 3.47 14.15
N ALA A 49 -25.89 4.11 13.15
CA ALA A 49 -27.10 3.59 12.52
C ALA A 49 -26.83 2.28 11.76
N GLU A 50 -25.68 2.18 11.09
CA GLU A 50 -25.27 0.94 10.40
C GLU A 50 -25.05 -0.20 11.39
N LEU A 51 -24.41 0.06 12.56
CA LEU A 51 -24.29 -0.93 13.63
C LEU A 51 -25.66 -1.37 14.17
N ALA A 52 -26.59 -0.43 14.36
CA ALA A 52 -27.95 -0.76 14.79
C ALA A 52 -28.68 -1.65 13.76
N SER A 53 -28.46 -1.40 12.47
CA SER A 53 -28.96 -2.27 11.37
C SER A 53 -28.34 -3.66 11.46
N ALA A 54 -27.03 -3.76 11.72
CA ALA A 54 -26.35 -5.03 11.92
C ALA A 54 -26.87 -5.81 13.13
N ALA A 55 -27.22 -5.13 14.22
CA ALA A 55 -27.84 -5.75 15.38
C ALA A 55 -29.22 -6.33 15.06
N ARG A 56 -30.04 -5.60 14.30
CA ARG A 56 -31.35 -6.12 13.83
C ARG A 56 -31.18 -7.32 12.91
N ALA A 57 -30.13 -7.32 12.09
CA ALA A 57 -29.74 -8.44 11.26
C ALA A 57 -29.06 -9.59 12.05
N GLY A 58 -29.04 -9.55 13.38
CA GLY A 58 -28.49 -10.63 14.21
C GLY A 58 -26.97 -10.85 14.07
N ALA A 59 -26.25 -9.89 13.48
CA ALA A 59 -24.80 -10.00 13.30
C ALA A 59 -24.09 -10.10 14.66
N LYS A 60 -22.98 -10.85 14.69
CA LYS A 60 -22.13 -10.96 15.90
C LYS A 60 -20.87 -10.11 15.82
N THR A 61 -20.49 -9.73 14.62
CA THR A 61 -19.37 -8.83 14.33
C THR A 61 -19.85 -7.76 13.35
N PHE A 62 -19.34 -6.55 13.49
CA PHE A 62 -19.63 -5.44 12.58
C PHE A 62 -18.35 -4.62 12.38
N GLU A 63 -18.05 -4.27 11.14
CA GLU A 63 -16.90 -3.42 10.87
C GLU A 63 -17.34 -1.97 10.70
N VAL A 64 -16.78 -1.10 11.53
CA VAL A 64 -16.99 0.34 11.42
C VAL A 64 -16.07 0.86 10.32
N THR A 65 -16.65 1.47 9.29
CA THR A 65 -15.93 1.76 8.05
C THR A 65 -15.77 3.27 7.83
N PHE A 66 -14.52 3.73 7.74
CA PHE A 66 -14.18 5.12 7.44
C PHE A 66 -13.13 5.20 6.31
N LEU A 67 -13.49 4.67 5.13
CA LEU A 67 -12.58 4.61 3.98
C LEU A 67 -12.14 5.97 3.46
N SER A 68 -13.00 6.98 3.54
CA SER A 68 -12.68 8.33 3.08
C SER A 68 -12.31 9.24 4.26
N ASP A 69 -11.36 10.14 4.03
CA ASP A 69 -10.99 11.16 5.02
C ASP A 69 -12.20 12.03 5.41
N GLU A 70 -13.08 12.34 4.46
CA GLU A 70 -14.27 13.16 4.71
C GLU A 70 -15.23 12.47 5.70
N THR A 71 -15.58 11.20 5.47
CA THR A 71 -16.43 10.45 6.40
C THR A 71 -15.75 10.22 7.75
N ALA A 72 -14.42 10.02 7.76
CA ALA A 72 -13.65 9.86 9.00
C ALA A 72 -13.59 11.14 9.85
N GLN A 73 -13.48 12.31 9.21
CA GLN A 73 -13.34 13.61 9.90
C GLN A 73 -14.69 14.18 10.35
N THR A 74 -15.77 13.89 9.62
CA THR A 74 -17.13 14.33 9.98
C THR A 74 -17.73 13.53 11.12
N ALA A 75 -17.18 12.35 11.43
CA ALA A 75 -17.61 11.47 12.51
C ALA A 75 -17.35 12.09 13.91
N PRO A 76 -18.39 12.53 14.66
CA PRO A 76 -18.18 13.12 15.97
C PRO A 76 -17.81 12.05 17.01
N VAL A 77 -17.01 12.43 18.01
CA VAL A 77 -16.60 11.52 19.11
C VAL A 77 -17.80 10.91 19.83
N GLN A 78 -18.92 11.63 19.93
CA GLN A 78 -20.18 11.17 20.51
C GLN A 78 -20.73 9.95 19.75
N MET A 79 -20.60 9.91 18.43
CA MET A 79 -21.02 8.75 17.63
C MET A 79 -20.15 7.53 17.94
N LEU A 80 -18.83 7.69 18.14
CA LEU A 80 -17.96 6.57 18.51
C LEU A 80 -18.31 6.01 19.91
N LYS A 81 -18.68 6.89 20.85
CA LYS A 81 -19.20 6.48 22.17
C LYS A 81 -20.53 5.73 22.06
N GLU A 82 -21.40 6.17 21.15
CA GLU A 82 -22.67 5.49 20.88
C GLU A 82 -22.46 4.11 20.25
N ILE A 83 -21.55 3.98 19.28
CA ILE A 83 -21.15 2.70 18.70
C ILE A 83 -20.66 1.75 19.80
N ARG A 84 -19.83 2.23 20.74
CA ARG A 84 -19.38 1.43 21.89
C ARG A 84 -20.56 1.00 22.77
N ALA A 85 -21.48 1.90 23.10
CA ALA A 85 -22.64 1.61 23.93
C ALA A 85 -23.55 0.56 23.28
N LEU A 86 -23.86 0.73 22.00
CA LEU A 86 -24.63 -0.21 21.19
C LEU A 86 -23.94 -1.57 21.07
N ALA A 87 -22.64 -1.61 20.81
CA ALA A 87 -21.86 -2.84 20.74
C ALA A 87 -21.92 -3.61 22.07
N LYS A 88 -21.80 -2.90 23.21
CA LYS A 88 -21.92 -3.49 24.54
C LYS A 88 -23.34 -4.01 24.83
N LEU A 89 -24.37 -3.26 24.45
CA LEU A 89 -25.77 -3.62 24.66
C LEU A 89 -26.18 -4.87 23.84
N THR A 90 -25.75 -4.91 22.59
CA THR A 90 -26.13 -5.95 21.62
C THR A 90 -25.22 -7.17 21.65
N GLY A 91 -24.03 -7.05 22.27
CA GLY A 91 -22.98 -8.05 22.24
C GLY A 91 -22.24 -8.15 20.89
N ILE A 92 -22.46 -7.21 19.97
CA ILE A 92 -21.70 -7.12 18.72
C ILE A 92 -20.25 -6.80 19.02
N LYS A 93 -19.35 -7.51 18.34
CA LYS A 93 -17.91 -7.28 18.40
C LYS A 93 -17.49 -6.35 17.25
N PRO A 94 -17.10 -5.10 17.52
CA PRO A 94 -16.67 -4.20 16.47
C PRO A 94 -15.26 -4.56 15.96
N THR A 95 -15.07 -4.40 14.65
CA THR A 95 -13.78 -4.20 13.99
C THR A 95 -13.78 -2.82 13.33
N PHE A 96 -12.66 -2.40 12.74
CA PHE A 96 -12.56 -1.06 12.17
C PHE A 96 -11.79 -1.10 10.85
N HIS A 97 -12.33 -0.46 9.83
CA HIS A 97 -11.62 -0.20 8.59
C HIS A 97 -11.12 1.24 8.57
N GLY A 98 -9.80 1.40 8.52
CA GLY A 98 -9.12 2.69 8.44
C GLY A 98 -9.31 3.38 7.08
N PRO A 99 -8.86 4.65 6.97
CA PRO A 99 -8.93 5.39 5.71
C PRO A 99 -8.01 4.78 4.64
N LEU A 100 -8.36 5.00 3.38
CA LEU A 100 -7.57 4.63 2.22
C LEU A 100 -6.38 5.60 2.07
N VAL A 101 -5.29 5.28 2.75
CA VAL A 101 -4.04 6.06 2.74
C VAL A 101 -2.89 5.20 2.26
N ASP A 102 -1.95 5.80 1.54
CA ASP A 102 -0.73 5.10 1.13
C ASP A 102 0.33 5.21 2.24
N PRO A 103 0.71 4.10 2.90
CA PRO A 103 1.61 4.17 4.05
C PRO A 103 3.04 4.59 3.69
N ALA A 104 3.43 4.52 2.40
CA ALA A 104 4.73 5.00 1.94
C ALA A 104 4.72 6.48 1.51
N GLY A 105 3.56 7.14 1.48
CA GLY A 105 3.42 8.55 1.10
C GLY A 105 3.26 8.77 -0.41
N PHE A 106 2.77 7.77 -1.14
CA PHE A 106 2.43 7.96 -2.56
C PHE A 106 1.05 8.59 -2.74
N SER A 107 0.97 9.44 -3.76
CA SER A 107 -0.26 9.99 -4.33
C SER A 107 -0.41 9.49 -5.77
N GLN A 108 -1.50 9.87 -6.44
CA GLN A 108 -1.68 9.58 -7.86
C GLN A 108 -0.57 10.19 -8.75
N GLN A 109 0.10 11.25 -8.29
CA GLN A 109 1.16 11.95 -9.00
C GLN A 109 2.57 11.39 -8.72
N GLY A 110 2.69 10.39 -7.83
CA GLY A 110 3.97 9.83 -7.40
C GLY A 110 4.23 10.03 -5.91
N TRP A 111 5.47 9.85 -5.51
CA TRP A 111 5.89 9.99 -4.12
C TRP A 111 5.93 11.45 -3.70
N THR A 112 5.28 11.78 -2.60
CA THR A 112 5.11 13.17 -2.12
C THR A 112 6.13 13.57 -1.05
N GLY A 113 7.21 12.80 -0.94
CA GLY A 113 8.25 13.04 0.05
C GLY A 113 7.89 12.55 1.45
N GLU A 114 8.73 12.93 2.40
CA GLU A 114 8.56 12.56 3.81
C GLU A 114 7.32 13.22 4.44
N GLU A 115 6.88 14.37 3.91
CA GLU A 115 5.68 15.07 4.38
C GLU A 115 4.41 14.23 4.17
N GLY A 116 4.20 13.67 2.98
CA GLY A 116 3.04 12.83 2.71
C GLY A 116 3.08 11.49 3.44
N ARG A 117 4.27 10.90 3.64
CA ARG A 117 4.42 9.72 4.51
C ARG A 117 4.04 10.06 5.96
N ALA A 118 4.52 11.19 6.49
CA ALA A 118 4.19 11.64 7.83
C ALA A 118 2.70 11.97 7.99
N GLU A 119 2.04 12.47 6.95
CA GLU A 119 0.59 12.66 6.91
C GLU A 119 -0.16 11.31 6.99
N ALA A 120 0.23 10.34 6.16
CA ALA A 120 -0.32 8.98 6.22
C ALA A 120 -0.18 8.37 7.62
N GLU A 121 0.98 8.54 8.26
CA GLU A 121 1.21 8.10 9.64
C GLU A 121 0.24 8.74 10.64
N ARG A 122 -0.05 10.05 10.52
CA ARG A 122 -1.03 10.73 11.38
C ARG A 122 -2.43 10.17 11.18
N LYS A 123 -2.83 9.88 9.93
CA LYS A 123 -4.15 9.29 9.62
C LYS A 123 -4.28 7.87 10.16
N VAL A 124 -3.24 7.06 10.05
CA VAL A 124 -3.19 5.72 10.67
C VAL A 124 -3.32 5.83 12.19
N VAL A 125 -2.59 6.75 12.83
CA VAL A 125 -2.68 6.97 14.28
C VAL A 125 -4.09 7.41 14.68
N ASP A 126 -4.70 8.39 14.00
CA ASP A 126 -6.06 8.86 14.26
C ASP A 126 -7.09 7.71 14.18
N ALA A 127 -6.98 6.85 13.15
CA ALA A 127 -7.83 5.67 13.02
C ALA A 127 -7.67 4.69 14.19
N LEU A 128 -6.43 4.45 14.65
CA LEU A 128 -6.17 3.61 15.83
C LEU A 128 -6.79 4.24 17.10
N GLU A 129 -6.71 5.56 17.26
CA GLU A 129 -7.32 6.24 18.39
C GLU A 129 -8.85 6.12 18.38
N LYS A 130 -9.49 6.36 17.23
CA LYS A 130 -10.94 6.21 17.05
C LYS A 130 -11.38 4.77 17.30
N ALA A 131 -10.67 3.78 16.77
CA ALA A 131 -10.96 2.37 17.01
C ALA A 131 -10.86 2.02 18.50
N HIS A 132 -9.86 2.53 19.22
CA HIS A 132 -9.74 2.34 20.66
C HIS A 132 -10.90 2.98 21.45
N MET A 133 -11.45 4.11 21.01
CA MET A 133 -12.65 4.70 21.66
C MET A 133 -13.86 3.78 21.57
N ILE A 134 -13.97 3.00 20.49
CA ILE A 134 -15.07 2.04 20.28
C ILE A 134 -14.89 0.79 21.17
N LYS A 135 -13.65 0.37 21.40
CA LYS A 135 -13.32 -0.80 22.24
C LYS A 135 -12.06 -0.57 23.09
N PRO A 136 -12.15 0.17 24.20
CA PRO A 136 -10.96 0.53 24.97
C PRO A 136 -10.42 -0.61 25.84
N GLU A 137 -11.25 -1.60 26.14
CA GLU A 137 -10.89 -2.77 26.95
C GLU A 137 -10.19 -3.88 26.15
N GLY A 138 -10.03 -3.76 24.83
CA GLY A 138 -9.51 -4.85 24.03
C GLY A 138 -8.80 -4.45 22.74
N ASN A 139 -8.07 -5.41 22.19
CA ASN A 139 -7.33 -5.26 20.94
C ASN A 139 -8.30 -5.37 19.75
N ILE A 140 -8.93 -4.26 19.35
CA ILE A 140 -9.76 -4.19 18.14
C ILE A 140 -8.89 -4.31 16.88
N PRO A 141 -9.20 -5.17 15.91
CA PRO A 141 -8.56 -5.16 14.59
C PRO A 141 -8.89 -3.88 13.82
N VAL A 142 -7.87 -3.27 13.24
CA VAL A 142 -7.95 -2.06 12.41
C VAL A 142 -7.27 -2.34 11.08
N VAL A 143 -8.05 -2.31 10.00
CA VAL A 143 -7.61 -2.67 8.65
C VAL A 143 -7.07 -1.44 7.92
N PHE A 144 -5.94 -1.62 7.23
CA PHE A 144 -5.34 -0.61 6.35
C PHE A 144 -4.78 -1.29 5.11
N HIS A 145 -5.03 -0.74 3.92
CA HIS A 145 -4.39 -1.23 2.70
C HIS A 145 -2.87 -1.12 2.79
N ALA A 146 -2.15 -2.12 2.26
CA ALA A 146 -0.69 -2.08 2.16
C ALA A 146 -0.20 -0.96 1.23
N ALA A 147 -1.00 -0.62 0.22
CA ALA A 147 -0.77 0.46 -0.72
C ALA A 147 -2.10 1.02 -1.23
N ASN A 148 -2.13 2.28 -1.62
CA ASN A 148 -3.34 2.91 -2.20
C ASN A 148 -3.02 3.81 -3.40
N GLY A 149 -1.99 4.65 -3.29
CA GLY A 149 -1.52 5.52 -4.37
C GLY A 149 -0.29 4.96 -5.09
N MET A 150 0.43 4.04 -4.46
CA MET A 150 1.66 3.48 -4.98
C MET A 150 1.39 2.44 -6.07
N PRO A 151 1.92 2.64 -7.30
CA PRO A 151 1.85 1.62 -8.35
C PRO A 151 2.70 0.40 -7.98
N GLY A 152 2.16 -0.79 -8.23
CA GLY A 152 2.79 -2.07 -7.95
C GLY A 152 3.38 -2.76 -9.17
N VAL A 153 4.20 -3.78 -8.91
CA VAL A 153 4.73 -4.66 -9.96
C VAL A 153 3.61 -5.57 -10.46
N THR A 154 3.39 -5.59 -11.79
CA THR A 154 2.48 -6.57 -12.40
C THR A 154 3.27 -7.80 -12.80
N TYR A 155 2.74 -8.99 -12.49
CA TYR A 155 3.35 -10.26 -12.83
C TYR A 155 2.54 -11.02 -13.87
N ARG A 156 3.23 -11.92 -14.58
CA ARG A 156 2.62 -13.00 -15.35
C ARG A 156 3.06 -14.36 -14.81
N PRO A 157 2.24 -15.40 -15.04
CA PRO A 157 2.63 -16.79 -14.88
C PRO A 157 3.95 -17.12 -15.60
N GLY A 158 4.93 -17.63 -14.85
CA GLY A 158 6.11 -18.31 -15.38
C GLY A 158 6.04 -19.83 -15.21
N GLU A 159 7.11 -20.51 -15.61
CA GLU A 159 7.26 -21.97 -15.54
C GLU A 159 8.21 -22.37 -14.39
N GLY A 160 7.99 -23.56 -13.81
CA GLY A 160 8.88 -24.12 -12.79
C GLY A 160 8.92 -23.30 -11.48
N GLU A 161 10.13 -23.03 -10.99
CA GLU A 161 10.35 -22.33 -9.72
C GLU A 161 10.10 -20.80 -9.82
N GLU A 162 10.33 -20.20 -11.00
CA GLU A 162 10.01 -18.79 -11.28
C GLU A 162 8.54 -18.63 -11.69
N ARG A 163 7.63 -18.88 -10.73
CA ARG A 163 6.18 -18.79 -11.00
C ARG A 163 5.69 -17.37 -11.29
N PHE A 164 6.34 -16.36 -10.72
CA PHE A 164 5.98 -14.95 -10.85
C PHE A 164 7.04 -14.23 -11.67
N VAL A 165 6.75 -13.97 -12.95
CA VAL A 165 7.65 -13.24 -13.85
C VAL A 165 7.19 -11.79 -13.95
N GLU A 166 8.10 -10.85 -13.69
CA GLU A 166 7.81 -9.43 -13.72
C GLU A 166 7.46 -8.97 -15.15
N LYS A 167 6.27 -8.40 -15.33
CA LYS A 167 5.77 -7.89 -16.62
C LYS A 167 5.88 -6.37 -16.73
N ARG A 168 5.58 -5.65 -15.65
CA ARG A 168 5.71 -4.20 -15.56
C ARG A 168 6.22 -3.85 -14.18
N VAL A 169 7.31 -3.10 -14.14
CA VAL A 169 7.98 -2.69 -12.91
C VAL A 169 7.96 -1.17 -12.84
N PRO A 170 7.19 -0.58 -11.91
CA PRO A 170 7.29 0.85 -11.65
C PRO A 170 8.60 1.17 -10.92
N VAL A 171 9.24 2.25 -11.36
CA VAL A 171 10.52 2.76 -10.89
C VAL A 171 10.33 4.22 -10.48
N VAL A 172 10.73 4.57 -9.27
CA VAL A 172 10.65 5.93 -8.75
C VAL A 172 11.98 6.62 -8.87
N ASN A 173 11.97 7.87 -9.32
CA ASN A 173 13.05 8.80 -9.07
C ASN A 173 12.93 9.26 -7.61
N ALA A 174 13.81 8.77 -6.74
CA ALA A 174 13.77 9.03 -5.30
C ALA A 174 14.03 10.51 -4.93
N ASP A 175 14.53 11.32 -5.87
CA ASP A 175 14.73 12.76 -5.68
C ASP A 175 13.45 13.56 -6.01
N THR A 176 12.83 13.26 -7.15
CA THR A 176 11.65 14.02 -7.64
C THR A 176 10.31 13.40 -7.25
N GLY A 177 10.33 12.14 -6.80
CA GLY A 177 9.13 11.33 -6.52
C GLY A 177 8.38 10.84 -7.76
N GLN A 178 8.83 11.22 -8.96
CA GLN A 178 8.19 10.80 -10.21
C GLN A 178 8.35 9.29 -10.44
N VAL A 179 7.27 8.67 -10.90
CA VAL A 179 7.27 7.24 -11.24
C VAL A 179 7.27 7.05 -12.75
N VAL A 180 8.17 6.21 -13.23
CA VAL A 180 8.22 5.71 -14.61
C VAL A 180 8.02 4.20 -14.59
N THR A 181 7.32 3.65 -15.58
CA THR A 181 7.09 2.20 -15.66
C THR A 181 7.97 1.57 -16.71
N PHE A 182 8.75 0.57 -16.32
CA PHE A 182 9.46 -0.29 -17.25
C PHE A 182 8.61 -1.52 -17.54
N VAL A 183 8.49 -1.86 -18.82
CA VAL A 183 7.84 -3.10 -19.27
C VAL A 183 8.90 -4.16 -19.52
N GLU A 184 8.57 -5.41 -19.23
CA GLU A 184 9.35 -6.61 -19.51
C GLU A 184 9.77 -6.69 -20.98
N GLU A 185 10.97 -7.22 -21.22
CA GLU A 185 11.52 -7.61 -22.52
C GLU A 185 11.29 -6.59 -23.65
N LYS A 186 11.89 -5.41 -23.52
CA LYS A 186 12.16 -4.61 -24.72
C LYS A 186 13.45 -5.14 -25.33
N GLU A 187 13.38 -5.60 -26.59
CA GLU A 187 14.60 -5.84 -27.36
C GLU A 187 15.37 -4.52 -27.44
N GLU A 188 16.58 -4.52 -26.87
CA GLU A 188 17.47 -3.38 -26.93
C GLU A 188 18.58 -3.68 -27.93
N PHE A 189 18.57 -2.91 -29.01
CA PHE A 189 19.50 -3.06 -30.12
C PHE A 189 20.67 -2.09 -29.93
N SER A 190 21.64 -2.49 -29.10
CA SER A 190 22.96 -1.84 -29.06
C SER A 190 23.96 -2.64 -29.92
N PRO A 191 24.97 -1.99 -30.55
CA PRO A 191 25.99 -2.70 -31.33
C PRO A 191 26.65 -3.86 -30.55
N GLU A 192 26.94 -3.66 -29.27
CA GLU A 192 27.56 -4.65 -28.38
C GLU A 192 26.62 -5.81 -28.07
N ARG A 193 25.33 -5.53 -27.86
CA ARG A 193 24.30 -6.55 -27.56
C ARG A 193 23.95 -7.37 -28.79
N VAL A 194 23.85 -6.73 -29.95
CA VAL A 194 23.64 -7.39 -31.25
C VAL A 194 24.83 -8.30 -31.57
N ALA A 195 26.06 -7.82 -31.41
CA ALA A 195 27.27 -8.63 -31.61
C ALA A 195 27.34 -9.85 -30.68
N LYS A 196 26.76 -9.76 -29.47
CA LYS A 196 26.72 -10.85 -28.48
C LYS A 196 25.47 -11.73 -28.57
N GLY A 197 24.53 -11.44 -29.47
CA GLY A 197 23.23 -12.12 -29.53
C GLY A 197 22.38 -12.01 -28.27
N LYS A 198 22.58 -10.96 -27.45
CA LYS A 198 21.90 -10.75 -26.15
C LYS A 198 21.08 -9.46 -26.17
N THR A 199 19.98 -9.48 -26.92
CA THR A 199 19.05 -8.34 -27.09
C THR A 199 18.08 -8.17 -25.92
N LYS A 200 17.94 -9.18 -25.05
CA LYS A 200 17.08 -9.11 -23.86
C LYS A 200 17.82 -8.49 -22.67
N VAL A 201 17.16 -7.56 -21.99
CA VAL A 201 17.70 -6.81 -20.85
C VAL A 201 16.74 -6.94 -19.66
N SER A 202 17.27 -7.30 -18.50
CA SER A 202 16.47 -7.36 -17.27
C SER A 202 16.08 -5.96 -16.79
N VAL A 203 15.02 -5.86 -15.99
CA VAL A 203 14.60 -4.58 -15.40
C VAL A 203 15.70 -3.99 -14.52
N ASP A 204 16.38 -4.82 -13.73
CA ASP A 204 17.49 -4.39 -12.88
C ASP A 204 18.68 -3.84 -13.68
N GLU A 205 18.99 -4.45 -14.83
CA GLU A 205 20.00 -3.90 -15.75
C GLU A 205 19.57 -2.54 -16.29
N ARG A 206 18.29 -2.39 -16.67
CA ARG A 206 17.76 -1.10 -17.16
C ARG A 206 17.78 -0.03 -16.08
N ILE A 207 17.43 -0.34 -14.83
CA ILE A 207 17.50 0.61 -13.72
C ILE A 207 18.95 1.06 -13.50
N LYS A 208 19.92 0.15 -13.57
CA LYS A 208 21.35 0.50 -13.45
C LYS A 208 21.80 1.41 -14.59
N GLU A 209 21.39 1.10 -15.82
CA GLU A 209 21.72 1.92 -17.00
C GLU A 209 21.08 3.30 -16.93
N TYR A 210 19.82 3.40 -16.53
CA TYR A 210 19.14 4.68 -16.32
C TYR A 210 19.82 5.52 -15.24
N ASN A 211 20.22 4.91 -14.13
CA ASN A 211 21.01 5.61 -13.10
C ASN A 211 22.35 6.09 -13.65
N LYS A 212 23.04 5.26 -14.45
CA LYS A 212 24.30 5.63 -15.08
C LYS A 212 24.12 6.82 -16.03
N ILE A 213 23.23 6.71 -17.02
CA ILE A 213 22.99 7.75 -18.03
C ILE A 213 22.51 9.06 -17.37
N ALA A 214 21.54 8.97 -16.46
CA ALA A 214 21.04 10.16 -15.77
C ALA A 214 22.14 10.84 -14.94
N TRP A 215 22.99 10.04 -14.29
CA TRP A 215 24.11 10.58 -13.53
C TRP A 215 25.17 11.22 -14.43
N GLU A 216 25.55 10.56 -15.52
CA GLU A 216 26.50 11.08 -16.50
C GLU A 216 26.02 12.38 -17.13
N ASN A 217 24.74 12.50 -17.46
CA ASN A 217 24.16 13.75 -17.95
C ASN A 217 24.31 14.88 -16.92
N ASN A 218 24.05 14.61 -15.64
CA ASN A 218 24.25 15.60 -14.57
C ASN A 218 25.72 15.99 -14.42
N LEU A 219 26.65 15.02 -14.49
CA LEU A 219 28.09 15.30 -14.40
C LEU A 219 28.57 16.11 -15.62
N ASN A 220 28.13 15.74 -16.82
CA ASN A 220 28.47 16.41 -18.07
C ASN A 220 27.96 17.85 -18.10
N GLU A 221 26.77 18.12 -17.56
CA GLU A 221 26.25 19.48 -17.46
C GLU A 221 27.15 20.37 -16.58
N VAL A 222 27.51 19.91 -15.37
CA VAL A 222 28.43 20.62 -14.48
C VAL A 222 29.80 20.80 -15.14
N HIS A 223 30.32 19.73 -15.75
CA HIS A 223 31.63 19.71 -16.39
C HIS A 223 31.71 20.66 -17.58
N ASN A 224 30.72 20.66 -18.47
CA ASN A 224 30.72 21.51 -19.67
C ASN A 224 30.68 23.00 -19.32
N ILE A 225 29.91 23.39 -18.30
CA ILE A 225 29.89 24.79 -17.84
C ILE A 225 31.23 25.15 -17.19
N HIS A 226 31.84 24.23 -16.43
CA HIS A 226 33.16 24.42 -15.82
C HIS A 226 34.28 24.56 -16.86
N LEU A 227 34.28 23.70 -17.88
CA LEU A 227 35.23 23.76 -19.00
C LEU A 227 35.15 25.10 -19.73
N ARG A 228 33.93 25.61 -19.99
CA ARG A 228 33.76 26.95 -20.58
C ARG A 228 34.31 28.05 -19.67
N ALA A 229 34.18 27.92 -18.34
CA ALA A 229 34.80 28.86 -17.41
C ALA A 229 36.33 28.83 -17.50
N LEU A 230 36.93 27.65 -17.64
CA LEU A 230 38.38 27.49 -17.86
C LEU A 230 38.85 28.04 -19.21
N GLU A 231 38.08 27.83 -20.28
CA GLU A 231 38.36 28.39 -21.61
C GLU A 231 38.34 29.92 -21.57
N GLU A 232 37.28 30.52 -21.02
CA GLU A 232 37.16 31.98 -20.83
C GLU A 232 38.28 32.52 -19.93
N LEU A 233 38.67 31.79 -18.88
CA LEU A 233 39.80 32.15 -18.05
C LEU A 233 41.11 32.18 -18.87
N SER A 234 41.32 31.17 -19.73
CA SER A 234 42.52 31.09 -20.58
C SER A 234 42.61 32.24 -21.60
N TYR A 235 41.48 32.62 -22.22
CA TYR A 235 41.40 33.79 -23.08
C TYR A 235 41.61 35.10 -22.31
N GLY A 236 41.08 35.18 -21.10
CA GLY A 236 41.25 36.31 -20.19
C GLY A 236 42.70 36.61 -19.82
N VAL A 237 43.53 35.55 -19.76
CA VAL A 237 44.92 35.61 -19.29
C VAL A 237 45.93 35.57 -20.46
N ARG A 238 45.47 35.53 -21.72
CA ARG A 238 46.31 35.30 -22.94
C ARG A 238 47.24 34.09 -22.79
N GLY A 239 46.76 33.04 -22.10
CA GLY A 239 47.54 31.85 -21.75
C GLY A 239 47.20 30.64 -22.61
N ASN A 240 48.14 29.71 -22.74
CA ASN A 240 47.88 28.37 -23.27
C ASN A 240 47.07 27.57 -22.24
N LEU A 241 45.86 27.11 -22.58
CA LEU A 241 44.93 26.43 -21.67
C LEU A 241 45.58 25.32 -20.80
N PRO A 242 46.47 24.45 -21.31
CA PRO A 242 47.19 23.46 -20.50
C PRO A 242 48.07 24.06 -19.41
N LYS A 243 48.72 25.21 -19.65
CA LYS A 243 49.51 25.90 -18.62
C LYS A 243 48.62 26.52 -17.55
N VAL A 244 47.46 27.05 -17.95
CA VAL A 244 46.46 27.57 -17.02
C VAL A 244 45.94 26.45 -16.11
N ILE A 245 45.58 25.30 -16.69
CA ILE A 245 45.14 24.11 -15.93
C ILE A 245 46.26 23.61 -15.00
N GLU A 246 47.51 23.56 -15.47
CA GLU A 246 48.65 23.16 -14.64
C GLU A 246 48.83 24.07 -13.41
N SER A 247 48.77 25.39 -13.59
CA SER A 247 48.86 26.34 -12.47
C SER A 247 47.64 26.28 -11.53
N LEU A 248 46.44 25.97 -12.04
CA LEU A 248 45.26 25.73 -11.20
C LEU A 248 45.43 24.46 -10.33
N SER A 249 46.09 23.43 -10.86
CA SER A 249 46.34 22.18 -10.14
C SER A 249 47.30 22.31 -8.96
N LYS A 250 48.19 23.31 -9.00
CA LYS A 250 49.23 23.55 -7.98
C LYS A 250 48.80 24.49 -6.86
N GLU A 251 47.71 25.24 -7.03
CA GLU A 251 47.16 26.18 -6.03
C GLU A 251 48.19 27.19 -5.46
N ASP A 252 49.27 27.50 -6.18
CA ASP A 252 50.33 28.39 -5.68
C ASP A 252 50.02 29.86 -5.99
N VAL A 253 49.66 30.61 -4.94
CA VAL A 253 49.34 32.05 -4.98
C VAL A 253 50.47 32.87 -5.63
N LYS A 254 51.73 32.41 -5.57
CA LYS A 254 52.89 33.09 -6.16
C LYS A 254 52.93 32.94 -7.69
N GLU A 255 52.67 31.76 -8.23
CA GLU A 255 52.58 31.54 -9.69
C GLU A 255 51.44 32.40 -10.29
N VAL A 256 50.35 32.57 -9.54
CA VAL A 256 49.23 33.41 -9.97
C VAL A 256 49.61 34.90 -10.01
N ASP A 257 50.45 35.40 -9.11
CA ASP A 257 50.89 36.81 -9.15
C ASP A 257 51.77 37.11 -10.38
N GLU A 258 52.57 36.15 -10.85
CA GLU A 258 53.36 36.29 -12.07
C GLU A 258 52.47 36.39 -13.32
N ILE A 259 51.35 35.66 -13.33
CA ILE A 259 50.36 35.65 -14.41
C ILE A 259 49.66 37.02 -14.55
N PHE A 260 49.36 37.69 -13.43
CA PHE A 260 48.64 38.97 -13.39
C PHE A 260 49.55 40.21 -13.30
N GLY A 261 50.88 40.07 -13.47
CA GLY A 261 51.86 41.16 -13.42
C GLY A 261 51.87 42.09 -14.66
N GLU A 262 52.67 43.17 -14.60
CA GLU A 262 52.66 44.36 -15.49
C GLU A 262 52.82 44.11 -17.02
N LYS A 263 53.10 42.88 -17.47
CA LYS A 263 53.24 42.54 -18.91
C LYS A 263 52.08 41.70 -19.47
N GLY A 264 51.10 41.31 -18.64
CA GLY A 264 49.95 40.50 -19.05
C GLY A 264 48.81 41.35 -19.62
N GLY A 265 48.51 41.19 -20.91
CA GLY A 265 47.35 41.83 -21.53
C GLY A 265 46.05 41.14 -21.11
N VAL A 266 45.51 41.51 -19.95
CA VAL A 266 44.30 40.90 -19.38
C VAL A 266 43.04 41.35 -20.13
N SER A 267 42.18 40.41 -20.51
CA SER A 267 40.82 40.72 -20.99
C SER A 267 39.82 40.66 -19.85
N GLU A 268 39.42 41.83 -19.35
CA GLU A 268 38.40 42.00 -18.30
C GLU A 268 37.06 41.35 -18.68
N VAL A 269 36.67 41.40 -19.96
CA VAL A 269 35.41 40.81 -20.45
C VAL A 269 35.41 39.30 -20.27
N HIS A 270 36.49 38.63 -20.71
CA HIS A 270 36.63 37.18 -20.59
C HIS A 270 36.72 36.74 -19.13
N LEU A 271 37.43 37.47 -18.27
CA LEU A 271 37.53 37.12 -16.85
C LEU A 271 36.21 37.29 -16.09
N LYS A 272 35.45 38.36 -16.36
CA LYS A 272 34.11 38.52 -15.80
C LYS A 272 33.15 37.46 -16.34
N HIS A 273 33.33 37.00 -17.57
CA HIS A 273 32.56 35.89 -18.12
C HIS A 273 32.92 34.56 -17.44
N ALA A 274 34.21 34.25 -17.29
CA ALA A 274 34.72 33.09 -16.56
C ALA A 274 34.18 33.05 -15.13
N GLY A 275 34.20 34.17 -14.41
CA GLY A 275 33.65 34.25 -13.05
C GLY A 275 32.14 33.97 -12.98
N ARG A 276 31.36 34.45 -13.96
CA ARG A 276 29.92 34.16 -14.06
C ARG A 276 29.65 32.68 -14.35
N LEU A 277 30.39 32.10 -15.30
CA LEU A 277 30.29 30.68 -15.64
C LEU A 277 30.72 29.79 -14.46
N ASN A 278 31.79 30.15 -13.74
CA ASN A 278 32.22 29.42 -12.54
C ASN A 278 31.14 29.43 -11.47
N LYS A 279 30.51 30.60 -11.22
CA LYS A 279 29.40 30.71 -10.27
C LYS A 279 28.23 29.79 -10.68
N HIS A 280 27.87 29.76 -11.96
CA HIS A 280 26.82 28.88 -12.46
C HIS A 280 27.20 27.41 -12.31
N SER A 281 28.42 27.02 -12.71
CA SER A 281 28.94 25.67 -12.49
C SER A 281 28.92 25.29 -11.01
N ARG A 282 29.20 26.22 -10.09
CA ARG A 282 29.17 25.97 -8.65
C ARG A 282 27.77 25.71 -8.12
N GLU A 283 26.78 26.43 -8.65
CA GLU A 283 25.37 26.23 -8.31
C GLU A 283 24.90 24.83 -8.77
N LEU A 284 25.26 24.44 -10.01
CA LEU A 284 25.00 23.10 -10.53
C LEU A 284 25.76 22.01 -9.76
N PHE A 285 27.04 22.24 -9.44
CA PHE A 285 27.83 21.33 -8.63
C PHE A 285 27.19 21.10 -7.25
N ARG A 286 26.69 22.16 -6.62
CA ARG A 286 26.02 22.06 -5.32
C ARG A 286 24.75 21.20 -5.40
N SER A 287 23.89 21.42 -6.40
CA SER A 287 22.69 20.60 -6.58
C SER A 287 23.05 19.14 -6.88
N THR A 288 24.04 18.91 -7.74
CA THR A 288 24.50 17.56 -8.09
C THR A 288 25.13 16.86 -6.88
N PHE A 289 25.94 17.56 -6.08
CA PHE A 289 26.51 17.04 -4.83
C PHE A 289 25.42 16.64 -3.85
N GLU A 290 24.36 17.43 -3.73
CA GLU A 290 23.23 17.13 -2.85
C GLU A 290 22.53 15.82 -3.26
N VAL A 291 22.26 15.63 -4.55
CA VAL A 291 21.68 14.40 -5.10
C VAL A 291 22.60 13.20 -4.84
N ALA A 292 23.91 13.33 -5.13
CA ALA A 292 24.87 12.28 -4.82
C ALA A 292 24.83 11.91 -3.33
N TYR A 293 24.90 12.90 -2.45
CA TYR A 293 24.93 12.66 -1.02
C TYR A 293 23.65 11.97 -0.50
N ARG A 294 22.49 12.30 -1.09
CA ARG A 294 21.21 11.67 -0.72
C ARG A 294 21.13 10.21 -1.20
N HIS A 295 21.58 9.91 -2.41
CA HIS A 295 21.33 8.61 -3.08
C HIS A 295 22.54 7.68 -3.18
N SER A 296 23.71 8.11 -2.73
CA SER A 296 24.91 7.27 -2.65
C SER A 296 24.83 6.21 -1.54
N ASN A 297 25.60 5.13 -1.69
CA ASN A 297 25.76 4.13 -0.62
C ASN A 297 26.55 4.71 0.59
N PRO A 298 26.54 4.05 1.76
CA PRO A 298 27.19 4.57 2.97
C PRO A 298 28.68 4.91 2.81
N GLU A 299 29.44 4.10 2.07
CA GLU A 299 30.87 4.35 1.83
C GLU A 299 31.09 5.60 0.97
N GLN A 300 30.29 5.77 -0.08
CA GLN A 300 30.33 6.99 -0.90
C GLN A 300 29.90 8.23 -0.10
N LYS A 301 28.86 8.15 0.74
CA LYS A 301 28.46 9.28 1.60
C LYS A 301 29.59 9.70 2.54
N LYS A 302 30.36 8.74 3.06
CA LYS A 302 31.56 9.03 3.88
C LYS A 302 32.63 9.75 3.07
N LYS A 303 32.92 9.30 1.84
CA LYS A 303 33.87 9.96 0.94
C LYS A 303 33.40 11.38 0.57
N LEU A 304 32.13 11.56 0.22
CA LEU A 304 31.54 12.87 -0.08
C LEU A 304 31.59 13.82 1.12
N ARG A 305 31.37 13.31 2.34
CA ARG A 305 31.53 14.11 3.57
C ARG A 305 32.97 14.58 3.75
N ASN A 306 33.95 13.71 3.51
CA ASN A 306 35.36 14.08 3.57
C ASN A 306 35.71 15.11 2.50
N LEU A 307 35.21 14.93 1.27
CA LEU A 307 35.36 15.90 0.18
C LEU A 307 34.87 17.30 0.57
N ALA A 308 33.68 17.38 1.16
CA ALA A 308 33.11 18.65 1.62
C ALA A 308 33.93 19.29 2.75
N LEU A 309 34.47 18.49 3.67
CA LEU A 309 35.34 18.97 4.75
C LEU A 309 36.67 19.50 4.22
N GLU A 310 37.28 18.82 3.26
CA GLU A 310 38.50 19.26 2.57
C GLU A 310 38.25 20.57 1.83
N TRP A 311 37.19 20.65 1.01
CA TRP A 311 36.80 21.86 0.30
C TRP A 311 36.68 23.04 1.26
N SER A 312 35.92 22.86 2.36
CA SER A 312 35.67 23.95 3.31
C SER A 312 36.96 24.50 3.93
N LYS A 313 37.91 23.62 4.27
CA LYS A 313 39.20 24.03 4.86
C LYS A 313 40.07 24.78 3.87
N GLU A 314 40.18 24.27 2.64
CA GLU A 314 41.00 24.90 1.60
C GLU A 314 40.40 26.23 1.15
N LYS A 315 39.07 26.32 1.04
CA LYS A 315 38.38 27.58 0.77
C LYS A 315 38.67 28.64 1.84
N GLU A 316 38.59 28.28 3.13
CA GLU A 316 38.90 29.21 4.22
C GLU A 316 40.37 29.65 4.20
N LYS A 317 41.29 28.74 3.90
CA LYS A 317 42.72 29.06 3.73
C LYS A 317 42.92 30.04 2.56
N LEU A 318 42.30 29.75 1.42
CA LEU A 318 42.37 30.56 0.21
C LEU A 318 41.78 31.96 0.45
N GLU A 319 40.65 32.08 1.15
CA GLU A 319 40.06 33.37 1.54
C GLU A 319 40.99 34.19 2.45
N LYS A 320 41.70 33.54 3.39
CA LYS A 320 42.69 34.21 4.25
C LYS A 320 43.92 34.68 3.46
N GLU A 321 44.43 33.87 2.54
CA GLU A 321 45.56 34.20 1.67
C GLU A 321 45.21 35.30 0.65
N ILE A 322 43.95 35.36 0.20
CA ILE A 322 43.41 36.37 -0.70
C ILE A 322 42.99 37.66 0.03
N GLY A 323 42.79 37.62 1.36
CA GLY A 323 42.15 38.66 2.18
C GLY A 323 42.75 40.07 2.10
N SER A 324 43.92 40.24 1.47
CA SER A 324 44.61 41.51 1.23
C SER A 324 44.68 41.94 -0.25
N SER A 325 44.23 41.11 -1.21
CA SER A 325 44.29 41.43 -2.64
C SER A 325 43.05 42.20 -3.13
N LYS A 326 43.29 43.39 -3.72
CA LYS A 326 42.28 44.19 -4.44
C LYS A 326 41.98 43.66 -5.84
N ASN A 327 42.73 42.67 -6.33
CA ASN A 327 42.57 42.14 -7.67
C ASN A 327 41.43 41.11 -7.72
N GLU A 328 40.25 41.55 -8.17
CA GLU A 328 39.06 40.71 -8.35
C GLU A 328 39.32 39.51 -9.28
N TYR A 329 40.19 39.65 -10.28
CA TYR A 329 40.52 38.60 -11.23
C TYR A 329 41.36 37.47 -10.64
N LYS A 330 42.25 37.80 -9.70
CA LYS A 330 43.00 36.80 -8.93
C LYS A 330 42.05 35.91 -8.12
N LYS A 331 40.96 36.49 -7.58
CA LYS A 331 39.94 35.74 -6.85
C LYS A 331 39.18 34.79 -7.78
N ILE A 332 38.80 35.26 -8.97
CA ILE A 332 38.12 34.45 -9.97
C ILE A 332 38.99 33.26 -10.40
N PHE A 333 40.28 33.50 -10.68
CA PHE A 333 41.23 32.45 -11.07
C PHE A 333 41.35 31.36 -10.00
N LEU A 334 41.58 31.76 -8.74
CA LEU A 334 41.75 30.83 -7.62
C LEU A 334 40.45 30.08 -7.26
N ASP A 335 39.29 30.73 -7.35
CA ASP A 335 37.98 30.08 -7.11
C ASP A 335 37.68 29.03 -8.20
N ILE A 336 38.03 29.29 -9.46
CA ILE A 336 37.93 28.31 -10.54
C ILE A 336 38.85 27.11 -10.29
N GLY A 337 40.10 27.35 -9.84
CA GLY A 337 41.06 26.29 -9.59
C GLY A 337 40.66 25.37 -8.44
N LEU A 338 40.17 25.97 -7.34
CA LEU A 338 39.60 25.22 -6.23
C LEU A 338 38.44 24.34 -6.73
N GLN A 339 37.51 24.92 -7.49
CA GLN A 339 36.37 24.19 -8.02
C GLN A 339 36.79 23.03 -8.94
N ASP A 340 37.78 23.23 -9.81
CA ASP A 340 38.30 22.19 -10.70
C ASP A 340 38.80 20.96 -9.93
N LYS A 341 39.66 21.18 -8.93
CA LYS A 341 40.23 20.12 -8.09
C LYS A 341 39.15 19.28 -7.43
N TYR A 342 38.14 19.91 -6.86
CA TYR A 342 37.08 19.19 -6.14
C TYR A 342 36.03 18.59 -7.06
N LEU A 343 35.79 19.17 -8.24
CA LEU A 343 34.92 18.58 -9.25
C LEU A 343 35.51 17.25 -9.75
N ASN A 344 36.82 17.20 -10.00
CA ASN A 344 37.51 15.97 -10.40
C ASN A 344 37.41 14.88 -9.32
N LYS A 345 37.72 15.20 -8.06
CA LYS A 345 37.55 14.27 -6.93
C LYS A 345 36.09 13.81 -6.76
N PHE A 346 35.12 14.68 -7.00
CA PHE A 346 33.70 14.34 -6.94
C PHE A 346 33.31 13.31 -8.02
N PHE A 347 33.83 13.47 -9.24
CA PHE A 347 33.60 12.53 -10.34
C PHE A 347 34.19 11.14 -10.03
N GLU A 348 35.37 11.09 -9.38
CA GLU A 348 35.98 9.83 -8.95
C GLU A 348 35.13 9.08 -7.91
N ILE A 349 34.50 9.82 -6.97
CA ILE A 349 33.68 9.23 -5.90
C ILE A 349 32.34 8.71 -6.43
N THR A 350 31.76 9.41 -7.41
CA THR A 350 30.36 9.21 -7.81
C THR A 350 30.18 8.49 -9.14
N GLY A 351 31.25 8.15 -9.85
CA GLY A 351 31.16 7.29 -11.04
C GLY A 351 31.17 8.04 -12.37
N GLY A 352 32.14 8.93 -12.60
CA GLY A 352 32.52 9.30 -13.97
C GLY A 352 33.17 8.11 -14.69
N ASP A 353 33.07 8.05 -16.03
CA ASP A 353 33.44 6.94 -16.94
C ASP A 353 34.79 6.25 -16.63
N SER A 354 35.74 6.95 -15.98
CA SER A 354 37.10 6.48 -15.68
C SER A 354 37.31 5.88 -14.27
N SER A 355 36.34 5.96 -13.37
CA SER A 355 36.58 5.75 -11.92
C SER A 355 36.25 4.34 -11.39
N GLY A 356 35.47 3.54 -12.10
CA GLY A 356 34.96 2.25 -11.61
C GLY A 356 33.98 2.34 -10.42
N SER A 357 33.63 3.55 -9.98
CA SER A 357 32.66 3.82 -8.92
C SER A 357 31.21 3.66 -9.43
N LYS A 358 30.29 3.26 -8.55
CA LYS A 358 28.87 3.10 -8.90
C LYS A 358 28.14 4.46 -8.88
N PRO A 359 27.26 4.76 -9.86
CA PRO A 359 26.42 5.96 -9.81
C PRO A 359 25.48 5.92 -8.59
N PRO A 360 25.06 7.09 -8.05
CA PRO A 360 24.00 7.16 -7.04
C PRO A 360 22.69 6.49 -7.51
N GLU A 361 21.97 5.84 -6.59
CA GLU A 361 20.71 5.14 -6.89
C GLU A 361 19.52 6.12 -6.87
N ILE A 362 19.46 6.99 -7.88
CA ILE A 362 18.36 7.96 -8.08
C ILE A 362 17.06 7.23 -8.44
N PHE A 363 17.14 6.31 -9.39
CA PHE A 363 16.03 5.46 -9.83
C PHE A 363 16.04 4.14 -9.08
N GLN A 364 14.93 3.80 -8.44
CA GLN A 364 14.78 2.58 -7.64
C GLN A 364 13.45 1.89 -7.95
N ASN A 365 13.40 0.56 -7.82
CA ASN A 365 12.14 -0.16 -7.83
C ASN A 365 11.19 0.44 -6.76
N VAL A 366 9.97 0.78 -7.16
CA VAL A 366 8.99 1.47 -6.30
C VAL A 366 8.70 0.70 -5.02
N GLU A 367 8.46 -0.61 -5.11
CA GLU A 367 8.13 -1.42 -3.95
C GLU A 367 9.33 -1.55 -3.00
N LYS A 368 10.55 -1.69 -3.53
CA LYS A 368 11.77 -1.69 -2.72
C LYS A 368 11.95 -0.36 -1.96
N PHE A 369 11.74 0.76 -2.66
CA PHE A 369 11.81 2.10 -2.08
C PHE A 369 10.74 2.31 -1.00
N ALA A 370 9.50 1.92 -1.30
CA ALA A 370 8.35 2.13 -0.43
C ALA A 370 8.32 1.20 0.79
N MET A 371 8.92 0.00 0.69
CA MET A 371 8.87 -1.02 1.73
C MET A 371 9.35 -0.51 3.10
N ASP A 372 10.47 0.22 3.13
CA ASP A 372 11.00 0.76 4.39
C ASP A 372 10.14 1.92 4.91
N LYS A 373 9.56 2.73 4.01
CA LYS A 373 8.70 3.86 4.35
C LYS A 373 7.34 3.41 4.90
N ALA A 374 6.70 2.45 4.25
CA ALA A 374 5.46 1.84 4.73
C ALA A 374 5.67 1.13 6.08
N ALA A 375 6.77 0.38 6.21
CA ALA A 375 7.10 -0.29 7.46
C ALA A 375 7.39 0.70 8.61
N GLU A 376 8.03 1.83 8.30
CA GLU A 376 8.24 2.92 9.26
C GLU A 376 6.90 3.52 9.71
N THR A 377 5.99 3.81 8.78
CA THR A 377 4.65 4.33 9.08
C THR A 377 3.88 3.40 10.04
N PHE A 378 3.76 2.11 9.71
CA PHE A 378 3.05 1.17 10.58
C PHE A 378 3.76 0.95 11.91
N GLY A 379 5.10 0.86 11.91
CA GLY A 379 5.89 0.69 13.12
C GLY A 379 5.79 1.88 14.08
N ASN A 380 5.87 3.11 13.55
CA ASN A 380 5.72 4.34 14.32
C ASN A 380 4.29 4.52 14.83
N ALA A 381 3.29 4.22 14.01
CA ALA A 381 1.89 4.28 14.43
C ALA A 381 1.60 3.28 15.56
N ALA A 382 2.14 2.05 15.46
CA ALA A 382 2.05 1.06 16.53
C ALA A 382 2.74 1.54 17.82
N ALA A 383 3.94 2.13 17.71
CA ALA A 383 4.66 2.68 18.86
C ALA A 383 3.88 3.80 19.56
N LYS A 384 3.30 4.74 18.79
CA LYS A 384 2.45 5.82 19.30
C LYS A 384 1.20 5.28 19.99
N ALA A 385 0.52 4.32 19.36
CA ALA A 385 -0.67 3.69 19.94
C ALA A 385 -0.35 2.90 21.21
N TYR A 386 0.77 2.15 21.24
CA TYR A 386 1.20 1.43 22.44
C TYR A 386 1.58 2.38 23.57
N LYS A 387 2.25 3.49 23.28
CA LYS A 387 2.57 4.52 24.28
C LYS A 387 1.30 5.08 24.93
N LYS A 388 0.21 5.24 24.14
CA LYS A 388 -1.06 5.80 24.62
C LYS A 388 -1.96 4.77 25.32
N PHE A 389 -1.98 3.54 24.83
CA PHE A 389 -2.99 2.53 25.20
C PHE A 389 -2.39 1.24 25.78
N GLY A 390 -1.08 1.08 25.77
CA GLY A 390 -0.39 -0.11 26.28
C GLY A 390 -0.94 -1.41 25.69
N LYS A 391 -1.24 -2.38 26.58
CA LYS A 391 -1.68 -3.73 26.18
C LYS A 391 -3.04 -3.79 25.49
N THR A 392 -3.85 -2.73 25.58
CA THR A 392 -5.18 -2.61 24.95
C THR A 392 -5.12 -1.85 23.63
N MET A 393 -3.94 -1.54 23.10
CA MET A 393 -3.82 -0.91 21.78
C MET A 393 -4.53 -1.74 20.71
N PRO A 394 -5.10 -1.11 19.67
CA PRO A 394 -5.64 -1.83 18.53
C PRO A 394 -4.59 -2.70 17.80
N ILE A 395 -5.05 -3.69 17.04
CA ILE A 395 -4.23 -4.52 16.17
C ILE A 395 -4.23 -3.87 14.78
N ILE A 396 -3.05 -3.56 14.24
CA ILE A 396 -2.87 -3.16 12.85
C ILE A 396 -2.93 -4.42 11.98
N ALA A 397 -3.94 -4.50 11.12
CA ALA A 397 -4.11 -5.56 10.14
C ALA A 397 -3.88 -4.98 8.73
N ILE A 398 -2.69 -5.20 8.18
CA ILE A 398 -2.29 -4.70 6.87
C ILE A 398 -2.95 -5.58 5.79
N GLU A 399 -3.67 -4.97 4.86
CA GLU A 399 -4.45 -5.64 3.84
C GLU A 399 -3.70 -5.75 2.51
N ASN A 400 -3.73 -6.94 1.92
CA ASN A 400 -3.21 -7.14 0.57
C ASN A 400 -4.09 -6.44 -0.45
N VAL A 401 -3.47 -5.93 -1.51
CA VAL A 401 -4.14 -5.34 -2.67
C VAL A 401 -3.78 -6.14 -3.93
N TRP A 402 -4.34 -5.79 -5.09
CA TRP A 402 -4.04 -6.47 -6.35
C TRP A 402 -2.75 -5.97 -7.02
N GLN A 403 -2.17 -6.75 -7.93
CA GLN A 403 -0.84 -6.57 -8.54
C GLN A 403 -0.61 -5.36 -9.48
N GLU A 404 -1.42 -4.32 -9.35
CA GLU A 404 -1.21 -2.99 -9.94
C GLU A 404 -0.98 -1.93 -8.87
N LEU A 405 -1.23 -2.29 -7.61
CA LEU A 405 -0.86 -1.56 -6.42
C LEU A 405 0.24 -2.35 -5.71
N GLY A 406 1.13 -1.66 -5.01
CA GLY A 406 2.30 -2.33 -4.46
C GLY A 406 1.99 -3.22 -3.26
N PHE A 407 2.92 -4.14 -2.99
CA PHE A 407 2.82 -5.16 -1.95
C PHE A 407 1.63 -6.13 -2.13
N SER A 408 1.34 -6.49 -3.38
CA SER A 408 0.20 -7.34 -3.71
C SER A 408 0.44 -8.83 -3.41
N ARG A 409 1.69 -9.29 -3.34
CA ARG A 409 2.03 -10.69 -3.12
C ARG A 409 2.16 -11.03 -1.64
N ALA A 410 1.97 -12.31 -1.30
CA ALA A 410 2.15 -12.81 0.06
C ALA A 410 3.58 -12.61 0.58
N GLU A 411 4.59 -12.68 -0.29
CA GLU A 411 5.99 -12.43 0.07
C GLU A 411 6.22 -10.97 0.47
N ASP A 412 5.63 -10.02 -0.26
CA ASP A 412 5.73 -8.60 0.03
C ASP A 412 5.00 -8.27 1.34
N MET A 413 3.82 -8.85 1.54
CA MET A 413 3.04 -8.72 2.77
C MET A 413 3.80 -9.28 3.98
N GLU A 414 4.42 -10.46 3.84
CA GLU A 414 5.27 -11.03 4.90
C GLU A 414 6.46 -10.11 5.22
N ALA A 415 7.13 -9.57 4.20
CA ALA A 415 8.24 -8.66 4.37
C ALA A 415 7.82 -7.35 5.06
N LEU A 416 6.70 -6.76 4.63
CA LEU A 416 6.14 -5.53 5.19
C LEU A 416 5.76 -5.72 6.66
N VAL A 417 5.07 -6.81 7.00
CA VAL A 417 4.72 -7.13 8.39
C VAL A 417 5.96 -7.33 9.24
N LYS A 418 6.96 -8.09 8.77
CA LYS A 418 8.21 -8.32 9.52
C LYS A 418 8.97 -7.02 9.76
N LYS A 419 9.11 -6.17 8.74
CA LYS A 419 9.80 -4.89 8.86
C LYS A 419 9.04 -3.94 9.79
N SER A 420 7.70 -3.88 9.68
CA SER A 420 6.85 -3.07 10.58
C SER A 420 6.98 -3.53 12.04
N ARG A 421 6.94 -4.84 12.28
CA ARG A 421 7.16 -5.43 13.61
C ARG A 421 8.54 -5.08 14.16
N LYS A 422 9.58 -5.17 13.33
CA LYS A 422 10.95 -4.81 13.71
C LYS A 422 11.05 -3.33 14.12
N LYS A 423 10.51 -2.40 13.32
CA LYS A 423 10.48 -0.96 13.64
C LYS A 423 9.74 -0.68 14.95
N PHE A 424 8.59 -1.33 15.16
CA PHE A 424 7.85 -1.20 16.40
C PHE A 424 8.63 -1.75 17.61
N ALA A 425 9.22 -2.95 17.50
CA ALA A 425 10.01 -3.55 18.56
C ALA A 425 11.26 -2.71 18.90
N GLU A 426 11.97 -2.18 17.89
CA GLU A 426 13.09 -1.25 18.08
C GLU A 426 12.67 0.00 18.86
N SER A 427 11.49 0.56 18.56
CA SER A 427 10.94 1.71 19.31
C SER A 427 10.64 1.36 20.77
N LEU A 428 10.12 0.17 21.06
CA LEU A 428 9.85 -0.29 22.43
C LEU A 428 11.15 -0.55 23.21
N VAL A 429 12.16 -1.14 22.57
CA VAL A 429 13.49 -1.34 23.17
C VAL A 429 14.15 0.01 23.48
N GLY A 430 14.04 0.98 22.59
CA GLY A 430 14.48 2.35 22.84
C GLY A 430 13.78 3.03 24.02
N GLN A 431 12.62 2.53 24.44
CA GLN A 431 11.88 2.97 25.63
C GLN A 431 12.19 2.12 26.88
N GLY A 432 13.23 1.27 26.83
CA GLY A 432 13.69 0.46 27.96
C GLY A 432 13.00 -0.91 28.10
N MET A 433 12.25 -1.36 27.09
CA MET A 433 11.63 -2.69 27.10
C MET A 433 12.64 -3.78 26.73
N ASP A 434 12.53 -4.96 27.37
CA ASP A 434 13.27 -6.15 26.94
C ASP A 434 12.96 -6.53 25.48
N LYS A 435 13.99 -6.96 24.75
CA LYS A 435 13.89 -7.26 23.32
C LYS A 435 12.88 -8.38 23.02
N LYS A 436 12.93 -9.49 23.76
CA LYS A 436 12.00 -10.61 23.54
C LYS A 436 10.57 -10.16 23.81
N ARG A 437 10.38 -9.38 24.87
CA ARG A 437 9.07 -8.83 25.20
C ARG A 437 8.55 -7.86 24.13
N ALA A 438 9.42 -7.03 23.56
CA ALA A 438 9.09 -6.11 22.49
C ALA A 438 8.66 -6.86 21.20
N GLU A 439 9.38 -7.93 20.85
CA GLU A 439 9.05 -8.80 19.71
C GLU A 439 7.68 -9.48 19.88
N GLU A 440 7.38 -10.02 21.06
CA GLU A 440 6.06 -10.61 21.38
C GLU A 440 4.92 -9.59 21.24
N ILE A 441 5.14 -8.35 21.72
CA ILE A 441 4.15 -7.27 21.60
C ILE A 441 3.96 -6.89 20.14
N ALA A 442 5.03 -6.80 19.35
CA ALA A 442 4.94 -6.49 17.94
C ALA A 442 4.19 -7.59 17.15
N GLU A 443 4.46 -8.86 17.42
CA GLU A 443 3.76 -9.99 16.80
C GLU A 443 2.27 -10.05 17.17
N LYS A 444 1.93 -9.65 18.39
CA LYS A 444 0.53 -9.56 18.83
C LYS A 444 -0.25 -8.50 18.06
N HIS A 445 0.34 -7.32 17.84
CA HIS A 445 -0.40 -6.12 17.39
C HIS A 445 -0.21 -5.74 15.92
N ILE A 446 0.69 -6.39 15.17
CA ILE A 446 0.84 -6.17 13.73
C ILE A 446 0.70 -7.51 12.99
N GLY A 447 -0.22 -7.57 12.03
CA GLY A 447 -0.42 -8.73 11.17
C GLY A 447 -1.13 -8.36 9.87
N VAL A 448 -1.76 -9.36 9.26
CA VAL A 448 -2.41 -9.22 7.94
C VAL A 448 -3.93 -9.27 8.07
N ASN A 449 -4.61 -8.40 7.33
CA ASN A 449 -5.95 -8.65 6.84
C ASN A 449 -5.84 -9.33 5.48
N TRP A 450 -6.35 -10.54 5.32
CA TRP A 450 -6.27 -11.23 4.03
C TRP A 450 -7.58 -11.06 3.30
N ASP A 451 -7.59 -10.31 2.21
CA ASP A 451 -8.75 -10.16 1.33
C ASP A 451 -8.66 -11.14 0.15
N MET A 452 -9.69 -11.98 0.05
CA MET A 452 -9.76 -13.04 -0.96
C MET A 452 -10.14 -12.54 -2.36
N GLY A 453 -10.90 -11.46 -2.45
CA GLY A 453 -11.29 -10.83 -3.70
C GLY A 453 -10.12 -10.12 -4.36
N HIS A 454 -9.34 -9.34 -3.61
CA HIS A 454 -8.11 -8.69 -4.05
C HIS A 454 -7.13 -9.72 -4.61
N LEU A 455 -6.96 -10.84 -3.90
CA LEU A 455 -6.14 -11.96 -4.36
C LEU A 455 -6.61 -12.50 -5.71
N ASN A 456 -7.92 -12.68 -5.89
CA ASN A 456 -8.49 -13.29 -7.10
C ASN A 456 -8.36 -12.43 -8.36
N ILE A 457 -8.14 -11.13 -8.23
CA ILE A 457 -7.85 -10.24 -9.36
C ILE A 457 -6.58 -10.67 -10.11
N MET A 458 -5.67 -11.42 -9.47
CA MET A 458 -4.49 -11.94 -10.15
C MET A 458 -4.83 -12.85 -11.35
N ARG A 459 -6.03 -13.45 -11.39
CA ARG A 459 -6.47 -14.31 -12.50
C ARG A 459 -6.52 -13.62 -13.85
N ARG A 460 -6.78 -12.30 -13.91
CA ARG A 460 -6.75 -11.55 -15.18
C ARG A 460 -5.38 -11.54 -15.86
N HIS A 461 -4.33 -11.85 -15.09
CA HIS A 461 -2.97 -11.98 -15.59
C HIS A 461 -2.57 -13.43 -15.90
N GLY A 462 -3.50 -14.38 -15.77
CA GLY A 462 -3.31 -15.79 -16.12
C GLY A 462 -2.95 -16.72 -14.95
N PHE A 463 -2.92 -16.21 -13.72
CA PHE A 463 -2.66 -17.05 -12.54
C PHE A 463 -3.84 -17.99 -12.25
N SER A 464 -3.52 -19.17 -11.71
CA SER A 464 -4.50 -20.22 -11.46
C SER A 464 -5.03 -20.20 -10.04
N LYS A 465 -6.01 -21.07 -9.77
CA LYS A 465 -6.55 -21.29 -8.42
C LYS A 465 -5.47 -21.74 -7.44
N GLU A 466 -4.58 -22.60 -7.90
CA GLU A 466 -3.50 -23.19 -7.11
C GLU A 466 -2.48 -22.14 -6.68
N ASP A 467 -2.24 -21.11 -7.49
CA ASP A 467 -1.36 -19.99 -7.13
C ASP A 467 -1.91 -19.21 -5.94
N MET A 468 -3.21 -18.93 -5.92
CA MET A 468 -3.88 -18.23 -4.81
C MET A 468 -3.82 -19.02 -3.50
N ILE A 469 -3.98 -20.36 -3.59
CA ILE A 469 -3.87 -21.25 -2.43
C ILE A 469 -2.42 -21.23 -1.89
N LYS A 470 -1.41 -21.22 -2.77
CA LYS A 470 0.00 -21.13 -2.38
C LYS A 470 0.31 -19.80 -1.69
N GLU A 471 -0.17 -18.68 -2.23
CA GLU A 471 0.01 -17.35 -1.60
C GLU A 471 -0.67 -17.30 -0.21
N THR A 472 -1.89 -17.82 -0.10
CA THR A 472 -2.59 -17.94 1.19
C THR A 472 -1.79 -18.75 2.20
N LYS A 473 -1.21 -19.89 1.78
CA LYS A 473 -0.41 -20.76 2.67
C LYS A 473 0.82 -20.03 3.23
N LYS A 474 1.48 -19.19 2.44
CA LYS A 474 2.65 -18.40 2.89
C LYS A 474 2.28 -17.42 4.00
N ILE A 475 1.14 -16.74 3.86
CA ILE A 475 0.75 -15.66 4.76
C ILE A 475 -0.09 -16.12 5.96
N ALA A 476 -0.66 -17.33 5.94
CA ALA A 476 -1.64 -17.82 6.90
C ALA A 476 -1.31 -17.54 8.38
N LYS A 477 -0.05 -17.75 8.81
CA LYS A 477 0.38 -17.51 10.20
C LYS A 477 0.34 -16.03 10.63
N TYR A 478 0.36 -15.10 9.69
CA TYR A 478 0.32 -13.65 9.94
C TYR A 478 -1.11 -13.09 9.97
N VAL A 479 -2.11 -13.84 9.50
CA VAL A 479 -3.50 -13.39 9.34
C VAL A 479 -4.15 -13.14 10.70
N LYS A 480 -4.48 -11.88 11.00
CA LYS A 480 -5.16 -11.43 12.24
C LYS A 480 -6.62 -11.03 11.98
N HIS A 481 -6.96 -10.76 10.72
CA HIS A 481 -8.28 -10.38 10.25
C HIS A 481 -8.51 -10.95 8.85
N LEU A 482 -9.76 -11.09 8.42
CA LEU A 482 -10.09 -11.66 7.12
C LEU A 482 -11.23 -10.90 6.47
N HIS A 483 -11.04 -10.48 5.23
CA HIS A 483 -12.13 -10.01 4.38
C HIS A 483 -12.51 -11.11 3.41
N ILE A 484 -13.81 -11.38 3.35
CA ILE A 484 -14.39 -12.40 2.50
C ILE A 484 -15.25 -11.71 1.45
N THR A 485 -14.69 -11.64 0.26
CA THR A 485 -15.27 -11.02 -0.92
C THR A 485 -15.21 -12.00 -2.08
N ASP A 486 -16.18 -11.89 -2.99
CA ASP A 486 -16.19 -12.67 -4.22
C ASP A 486 -16.13 -11.74 -5.44
N ASN A 487 -15.57 -12.24 -6.54
CA ASN A 487 -15.53 -11.56 -7.83
C ASN A 487 -15.22 -12.57 -8.94
N PHE A 488 -15.16 -12.10 -10.19
CA PHE A 488 -14.89 -12.96 -11.35
C PHE A 488 -13.40 -13.04 -11.74
N GLY A 489 -12.52 -12.39 -10.98
CA GLY A 489 -11.08 -12.35 -11.22
C GLY A 489 -10.59 -11.24 -12.17
N PHE A 490 -11.48 -10.32 -12.58
CA PHE A 490 -11.16 -9.22 -13.51
C PHE A 490 -11.08 -7.86 -12.83
N SER A 491 -11.96 -7.61 -11.87
CA SER A 491 -12.12 -6.35 -11.15
C SER A 491 -12.61 -6.62 -9.73
N ASP A 492 -12.40 -5.64 -8.87
CA ASP A 492 -12.84 -5.71 -7.49
C ASP A 492 -14.34 -5.41 -7.35
N SER A 493 -15.16 -6.44 -7.62
CA SER A 493 -16.62 -6.29 -7.71
C SER A 493 -17.31 -6.36 -6.35
N HIS A 494 -16.62 -6.77 -5.28
CA HIS A 494 -17.17 -6.95 -3.93
C HIS A 494 -18.54 -7.67 -3.93
N LEU A 495 -18.61 -8.82 -4.61
CA LEU A 495 -19.80 -9.68 -4.62
C LEU A 495 -19.91 -10.45 -3.30
N ALA A 496 -21.13 -10.93 -3.02
CA ALA A 496 -21.33 -11.82 -1.90
C ALA A 496 -20.66 -13.19 -2.14
N PRO A 497 -20.20 -13.89 -1.08
CA PRO A 497 -19.58 -15.20 -1.20
C PRO A 497 -20.45 -16.19 -1.97
N GLY A 498 -19.84 -16.91 -2.92
CA GLY A 498 -20.48 -17.93 -3.75
C GLY A 498 -21.15 -17.39 -5.02
N MET A 499 -21.03 -16.09 -5.32
CA MET A 499 -21.54 -15.49 -6.56
C MET A 499 -20.48 -15.39 -7.66
N GLY A 500 -19.20 -15.46 -7.31
CA GLY A 500 -18.09 -15.32 -8.24
C GLY A 500 -17.30 -16.62 -8.40
N ASN A 501 -16.00 -16.50 -8.60
CA ASN A 501 -15.09 -17.62 -8.81
C ASN A 501 -13.87 -17.63 -7.88
N VAL A 502 -13.92 -16.86 -6.79
CA VAL A 502 -12.90 -16.91 -5.73
C VAL A 502 -12.89 -18.31 -5.10
N PRO A 503 -11.72 -18.95 -4.90
CA PRO A 503 -11.63 -20.28 -4.28
C PRO A 503 -11.79 -20.21 -2.75
N ILE A 504 -12.93 -19.69 -2.28
CA ILE A 504 -13.19 -19.41 -0.86
C ILE A 504 -13.02 -20.67 0.00
N LYS A 505 -13.54 -21.82 -0.45
CA LYS A 505 -13.45 -23.10 0.26
C LYS A 505 -12.01 -23.50 0.53
N GLU A 506 -11.15 -23.41 -0.48
CA GLU A 506 -9.75 -23.82 -0.37
C GLU A 506 -8.95 -22.83 0.48
N ILE A 507 -9.16 -21.53 0.31
CA ILE A 507 -8.51 -20.50 1.13
C ILE A 507 -8.88 -20.68 2.60
N LEU A 508 -10.17 -20.85 2.93
CA LEU A 508 -10.62 -21.05 4.30
C LEU A 508 -10.05 -22.34 4.92
N LYS A 509 -9.94 -23.43 4.14
CA LYS A 509 -9.30 -24.68 4.59
C LYS A 509 -7.82 -24.48 4.94
N GLU A 510 -7.07 -23.70 4.17
CA GLU A 510 -5.67 -23.41 4.51
C GLU A 510 -5.55 -22.57 5.79
N LEU A 511 -6.45 -21.61 6.00
CA LEU A 511 -6.48 -20.81 7.24
C LEU A 511 -6.95 -21.63 8.46
N GLU A 512 -7.82 -22.61 8.26
CA GLU A 512 -8.24 -23.57 9.28
C GLU A 512 -7.08 -24.48 9.69
N LYS A 513 -6.33 -25.03 8.72
CA LYS A 513 -5.12 -25.82 8.98
C LYS A 513 -4.06 -25.04 9.76
N ALA A 514 -3.96 -23.74 9.54
CA ALA A 514 -3.07 -22.86 10.29
C ALA A 514 -3.58 -22.50 11.70
N GLY A 515 -4.76 -22.99 12.10
CA GLY A 515 -5.37 -22.75 13.41
C GLY A 515 -5.92 -21.34 13.60
N ARG A 516 -5.99 -20.53 12.53
CA ARG A 516 -6.34 -19.10 12.62
C ARG A 516 -7.81 -18.83 12.52
N LEU A 517 -8.53 -19.67 11.78
CA LEU A 517 -9.92 -19.40 11.40
C LEU A 517 -10.84 -19.27 12.62
N ASP A 518 -10.59 -20.00 13.69
CA ASP A 518 -11.35 -19.92 14.93
C ASP A 518 -11.07 -18.65 15.77
N GLU A 519 -9.94 -17.99 15.54
CA GLU A 519 -9.42 -16.89 16.36
C GLU A 519 -9.77 -15.52 15.80
N ILE A 520 -9.82 -15.39 14.48
CA ILE A 520 -9.94 -14.10 13.79
C ILE A 520 -11.39 -13.70 13.48
N HIS A 521 -11.62 -12.39 13.42
CA HIS A 521 -12.84 -11.81 12.86
C HIS A 521 -12.83 -11.92 11.34
N LYS A 522 -14.03 -12.04 10.75
CA LYS A 522 -14.23 -12.23 9.32
C LYS A 522 -15.34 -11.30 8.88
N ILE A 523 -15.06 -10.44 7.93
CA ILE A 523 -15.99 -9.46 7.42
C ILE A 523 -16.34 -9.83 5.99
N VAL A 524 -17.62 -10.04 5.71
CA VAL A 524 -18.10 -10.23 4.34
C VAL A 524 -18.30 -8.86 3.71
N GLU A 525 -17.32 -8.41 2.92
CA GLU A 525 -17.36 -7.09 2.29
C GLU A 525 -18.09 -7.12 0.95
N ALA A 526 -19.40 -7.40 0.98
CA ALA A 526 -20.25 -7.35 -0.20
C ALA A 526 -20.71 -5.90 -0.50
N GLY A 527 -19.75 -4.97 -0.63
CA GLY A 527 -20.01 -3.54 -0.82
C GLY A 527 -20.85 -3.23 -2.06
N GLY A 528 -20.71 -4.00 -3.14
CA GLY A 528 -21.54 -3.87 -4.34
C GLY A 528 -23.03 -4.11 -4.04
N ILE A 529 -23.34 -5.07 -3.16
CA ILE A 529 -24.72 -5.36 -2.75
C ILE A 529 -25.31 -4.22 -1.91
N MET A 530 -24.53 -3.71 -0.96
CA MET A 530 -24.97 -2.60 -0.11
C MET A 530 -25.17 -1.30 -0.91
N GLY A 531 -24.23 -0.98 -1.80
CA GLY A 531 -24.26 0.25 -2.58
C GLY A 531 -25.35 0.26 -3.65
N GLN A 532 -25.45 -0.81 -4.44
CA GLN A 532 -26.35 -0.87 -5.59
C GLN A 532 -27.77 -1.30 -5.23
N PHE A 533 -27.92 -2.21 -4.26
CA PHE A 533 -29.23 -2.78 -3.91
C PHE A 533 -29.74 -2.33 -2.55
N GLN A 534 -28.95 -1.60 -1.77
CA GLN A 534 -29.30 -1.14 -0.42
C GLN A 534 -29.73 -2.28 0.52
N LYS A 535 -29.18 -3.48 0.29
CA LYS A 535 -29.47 -4.69 1.07
C LYS A 535 -28.33 -5.03 2.02
N VAL A 536 -28.69 -5.46 3.23
CA VAL A 536 -27.75 -6.02 4.19
C VAL A 536 -27.36 -7.43 3.73
N PRO A 537 -26.06 -7.72 3.49
CA PRO A 537 -25.64 -9.00 2.91
C PRO A 537 -25.57 -10.15 3.93
N HIS A 538 -26.03 -9.95 5.18
CA HIS A 538 -25.78 -10.91 6.25
C HIS A 538 -26.56 -12.21 6.11
N HIS A 539 -27.90 -12.18 6.15
CA HIS A 539 -28.71 -13.40 6.24
C HIS A 539 -28.69 -14.26 4.97
N GLN A 540 -29.37 -13.81 3.92
CA GLN A 540 -29.60 -14.60 2.70
C GLN A 540 -28.35 -14.79 1.84
N LEU A 541 -27.30 -14.01 2.07
CA LEU A 541 -26.08 -14.07 1.27
C LEU A 541 -24.92 -14.63 2.09
N SER A 542 -24.61 -14.08 3.27
CA SER A 542 -23.45 -14.55 4.03
C SER A 542 -23.70 -15.84 4.80
N LEU A 543 -24.83 -15.98 5.50
CA LEU A 543 -25.09 -17.17 6.33
C LEU A 543 -25.38 -18.42 5.47
N SER A 544 -26.11 -18.26 4.37
CA SER A 544 -26.33 -19.32 3.38
C SER A 544 -25.02 -19.78 2.74
N ALA A 545 -24.13 -18.85 2.39
CA ALA A 545 -22.85 -19.14 1.74
C ALA A 545 -21.95 -20.09 2.54
N PHE A 546 -22.11 -20.12 3.86
CA PHE A 546 -21.30 -20.94 4.77
C PHE A 546 -22.08 -22.07 5.45
N GLY A 547 -23.27 -22.40 4.94
CA GLY A 547 -24.07 -23.51 5.45
C GLY A 547 -24.50 -23.30 6.90
N SER A 548 -24.91 -22.09 7.26
CA SER A 548 -25.42 -21.80 8.60
C SER A 548 -26.75 -22.52 8.84
N PRO A 549 -26.96 -23.21 9.97
CA PRO A 549 -28.26 -23.72 10.34
C PRO A 549 -29.22 -22.58 10.68
N LEU A 550 -30.51 -22.76 10.37
CA LEU A 550 -31.58 -21.83 10.71
C LEU A 550 -31.75 -21.68 12.23
N TYR A 551 -31.53 -22.75 13.00
CA TYR A 551 -31.63 -22.76 14.46
C TYR A 551 -30.70 -23.81 15.08
N GLY A 552 -30.42 -23.70 16.38
CA GLY A 552 -29.38 -24.49 17.08
C GLY A 552 -29.72 -25.95 17.42
N MET A 553 -30.74 -26.54 16.81
CA MET A 553 -31.11 -27.94 17.08
C MET A 553 -30.27 -28.92 16.25
N LYS A 554 -30.10 -30.14 16.76
CA LYS A 554 -29.46 -31.24 16.03
C LYS A 554 -30.30 -31.54 14.76
N ALA A 555 -29.67 -31.51 13.59
CA ALA A 555 -30.31 -31.64 12.27
C ALA A 555 -31.23 -30.48 11.83
N ALA A 556 -30.97 -29.24 12.29
CA ALA A 556 -31.69 -28.07 11.78
C ALA A 556 -31.45 -27.84 10.27
N PRO A 557 -32.48 -27.40 9.52
CA PRO A 557 -32.34 -27.00 8.13
C PRO A 557 -31.38 -25.81 7.99
N LEU A 558 -30.70 -25.72 6.86
CA LEU A 558 -29.71 -24.68 6.56
C LEU A 558 -30.37 -23.43 5.93
N TRP A 559 -29.69 -22.28 5.99
CA TRP A 559 -30.16 -21.01 5.42
C TRP A 559 -30.34 -21.04 3.90
N ASP A 560 -29.55 -21.84 3.18
CA ASP A 560 -29.69 -22.10 1.74
C ASP A 560 -30.94 -22.93 1.40
N ASN A 561 -31.49 -23.69 2.36
CA ASN A 561 -32.71 -24.50 2.17
C ASN A 561 -34.00 -23.68 2.25
N ILE A 562 -33.97 -22.42 2.69
CA ILE A 562 -35.19 -21.59 2.87
C ILE A 562 -35.94 -21.42 1.55
N GLY A 563 -35.25 -21.43 0.40
CA GLY A 563 -35.87 -21.38 -0.93
C GLY A 563 -36.67 -22.64 -1.31
N SER A 564 -36.28 -23.83 -0.80
CA SER A 564 -37.01 -25.09 -1.01
C SER A 564 -38.00 -25.41 0.11
N TYR A 565 -37.81 -24.86 1.31
CA TYR A 565 -38.71 -25.10 2.46
C TYR A 565 -39.91 -24.13 2.46
N PHE A 566 -39.75 -22.93 1.87
CA PHE A 566 -40.80 -21.94 1.64
C PHE A 566 -41.14 -21.73 0.16
N SER A 567 -40.67 -22.60 -0.75
CA SER A 567 -41.46 -22.87 -1.96
C SER A 567 -42.74 -23.54 -1.47
N GLY A 568 -43.69 -22.71 -1.06
CA GLY A 568 -44.94 -23.17 -0.50
C GLY A 568 -45.58 -24.18 -1.43
N TYR A 569 -46.52 -24.95 -0.87
CA TYR A 569 -47.71 -25.32 -1.61
C TYR A 569 -48.00 -24.19 -2.60
N GLY A 570 -47.81 -24.39 -3.90
CA GLY A 570 -47.95 -23.35 -4.92
C GLY A 570 -49.38 -22.80 -4.91
N GLU A 571 -50.04 -22.73 -6.05
CA GLU A 571 -51.48 -22.41 -6.08
C GLU A 571 -52.39 -23.43 -5.35
N THR A 572 -51.84 -24.33 -4.52
CA THR A 572 -52.55 -25.32 -3.72
C THR A 572 -53.18 -24.78 -2.44
N ASN A 573 -52.90 -23.54 -2.02
CA ASN A 573 -53.67 -22.90 -0.93
C ASN A 573 -54.15 -21.48 -1.31
N PRO A 574 -55.26 -21.39 -2.09
CA PRO A 574 -55.85 -20.11 -2.48
C PRO A 574 -56.14 -19.23 -1.25
N SER A 575 -55.92 -17.92 -1.38
CA SER A 575 -56.30 -16.90 -0.37
C SER A 575 -57.77 -16.99 0.08
N VAL A 576 -58.62 -17.62 -0.73
CA VAL A 576 -60.00 -18.00 -0.42
C VAL A 576 -60.12 -18.89 0.84
N HIS A 577 -59.21 -19.85 1.07
CA HIS A 577 -59.31 -20.73 2.24
C HIS A 577 -59.02 -20.01 3.55
N HIS A 578 -58.08 -19.06 3.55
CA HIS A 578 -57.75 -18.28 4.75
C HIS A 578 -58.79 -17.20 5.06
N SER A 579 -59.47 -16.66 4.03
CA SER A 579 -60.58 -15.72 4.20
C SER A 579 -61.90 -16.40 4.60
N MET A 580 -62.13 -17.67 4.22
CA MET A 580 -63.33 -18.41 4.59
C MET A 580 -63.28 -19.07 5.98
N TYR A 581 -62.12 -19.57 6.42
CA TYR A 581 -62.01 -20.39 7.65
C TYR A 581 -61.29 -19.72 8.83
N GLY A 582 -61.06 -18.40 8.79
CA GLY A 582 -60.73 -17.59 9.98
C GLY A 582 -59.29 -17.67 10.49
N ALA A 583 -58.40 -18.42 9.84
CA ALA A 583 -56.97 -18.46 10.17
C ALA A 583 -56.14 -17.53 9.24
N GLY A 584 -56.48 -16.24 9.21
CA GLY A 584 -55.78 -15.25 8.39
C GLY A 584 -54.53 -14.70 9.08
N PHE A 585 -53.47 -14.43 8.30
CA PHE A 585 -52.16 -13.84 8.68
C PHE A 585 -52.22 -12.41 9.28
N SER A 586 -53.39 -12.00 9.77
CA SER A 586 -53.73 -10.68 10.32
C SER A 586 -52.95 -10.26 11.57
N MET A 587 -52.24 -11.18 12.21
CA MET A 587 -51.41 -10.92 13.41
C MET A 587 -49.91 -11.09 13.15
N LEU A 588 -49.50 -11.43 11.92
CA LEU A 588 -48.08 -11.49 11.58
C LEU A 588 -47.57 -10.10 11.22
N PRO A 589 -46.38 -9.70 11.69
CA PRO A 589 -45.69 -8.53 11.17
C PRO A 589 -45.54 -8.63 9.65
N ALA A 590 -45.58 -7.50 8.95
CA ALA A 590 -45.42 -7.47 7.49
C ALA A 590 -44.09 -8.13 7.06
N GLU A 591 -43.08 -8.06 7.92
CA GLU A 591 -41.76 -8.66 7.74
C GLU A 591 -41.77 -10.20 7.77
N LEU A 592 -42.85 -10.82 8.24
CA LEU A 592 -43.04 -12.28 8.34
C LEU A 592 -44.20 -12.79 7.45
N GLY A 593 -44.63 -12.00 6.47
CA GLY A 593 -45.72 -12.36 5.55
C GLY A 593 -47.11 -11.98 6.02
N GLY A 594 -47.23 -11.09 7.02
CA GLY A 594 -48.50 -10.46 7.40
C GLY A 594 -49.05 -9.56 6.29
N GLN A 595 -50.38 -9.55 6.12
CA GLN A 595 -51.04 -8.74 5.09
C GLN A 595 -50.79 -7.24 5.30
N ILE A 596 -50.19 -6.58 4.31
CA ILE A 596 -50.14 -5.12 4.18
C ILE A 596 -51.53 -4.65 3.70
N GLY A 597 -52.04 -3.60 4.34
CA GLY A 597 -53.43 -3.15 4.27
C GLY A 597 -54.00 -2.95 2.85
N GLY A 598 -55.28 -3.32 2.72
CA GLY A 598 -56.09 -3.14 1.52
C GLY A 598 -57.37 -3.96 1.52
N GLU A 599 -57.40 -5.10 2.21
CA GLU A 599 -58.57 -5.98 2.28
C GLU A 599 -59.10 -6.05 3.72
N ARG A 600 -60.28 -5.45 3.95
CA ARG A 600 -60.96 -5.45 5.25
C ARG A 600 -61.46 -6.87 5.57
N SER A 601 -61.06 -7.39 6.72
CA SER A 601 -61.59 -8.63 7.31
C SER A 601 -63.10 -8.52 7.54
N ARG A 602 -63.87 -9.51 7.08
CA ARG A 602 -65.34 -9.58 7.24
C ARG A 602 -65.81 -9.83 8.68
N PHE A 603 -64.89 -10.02 9.63
CA PHE A 603 -65.21 -10.31 11.04
C PHE A 603 -65.10 -9.11 11.99
N SER A 604 -64.74 -7.91 11.51
CA SER A 604 -64.92 -6.70 12.34
C SER A 604 -66.37 -6.23 12.21
N GLY A 605 -67.20 -6.54 13.21
CA GLY A 605 -68.58 -6.09 13.28
C GLY A 605 -68.70 -4.57 13.19
N THR A 606 -69.42 -4.10 12.16
CA THR A 606 -69.80 -2.70 12.01
C THR A 606 -71.17 -2.49 12.67
N ASN A 607 -71.30 -1.47 13.53
CA ASN A 607 -72.62 -0.96 13.91
C ASN A 607 -73.27 -0.30 12.68
N MET A 608 -74.50 -0.72 12.36
CA MET A 608 -75.35 -0.09 11.35
C MET A 608 -76.41 0.75 12.09
N ALA A 609 -76.34 2.07 11.93
CA ALA A 609 -77.29 3.09 12.40
C ALA A 609 -77.59 3.14 13.92
#